data_AF-A0A495FH86-F1
#
_entry.id   AF-A0A495FH86-F1
#
_cell.length_a   1.000
_cell.length_b   1.000
_cell.length_c   1.000
_cell.angle_alpha   90.00
_cell.angle_beta   90.00
_cell.angle_gamma   90.00
#
_symmetry.space_group_name_H-M   'P 1'
#
loop_
_entity.id
_entity.type
_entity.pdbx_description
1 polymer ?
#
loop_
_entity_poly.entity_id
_entity_poly.type
_entity_poly.pdbx_seq_one_letter_code
_entity_poly.pdbx_strand_id
1 'polypeptide(L)'
;MDHRPLLADLATDLPQAVRLQRLVDHLRTRFHCGAVALLQLEEDHLRPVAVEGLVREALGRRFVVSQHPRLAAILARREVTCFDHDSTLPDPYDGLLDTLVGEPLPVHDCMGVSLLVDGQPWGVLTLDALQTGTFGDAARAALADCKVLVEAAVRISRLEREVQALRSAPHTRSADDERATRAGDGDMEIVGQSEPLLRLLHELEVVAGSDLPVLLLGETGVGKELFARLLHRQSTRATRPLVHVNCAALPESLAESELFGHVRGAFSGAVADRPGRFEAAEGGTLFLDEVGELPLAVQAKLLRTLQNGEIQRLGADRPRRVDVRVIAATNRNLREQVRDGAFRADLYHRLSVYPVPIPPLRERGNDVLLLAGRFLELNRARLGLRSLRLSASAQDALRRYPWPGNIRELEHVVSRAALKALSRGVSRADIVTLEPALLDLDADAASVAHAPLDAGAPAVATTPPTPTTAEGPLRDAVDACQRLAIKQALARHQGNWAQAARALEVDASNLHKLARRLGIK
;
A
#
# COMPACT_ATOMS: atom_id res chain seq x y z
N MET A 1 39.07 -8.17 20.39
CA MET A 1 38.05 -7.15 20.07
C MET A 1 36.73 -7.58 20.66
N ASP A 2 35.90 -6.63 21.09
CA ASP A 2 34.87 -6.92 22.08
C ASP A 2 33.48 -7.18 21.49
N HIS A 3 33.11 -8.45 21.37
CA HIS A 3 31.74 -8.86 21.04
C HIS A 3 30.80 -8.84 22.26
N ARG A 4 31.29 -8.45 23.45
CA ARG A 4 30.47 -8.36 24.68
C ARG A 4 29.12 -7.66 24.52
N PRO A 5 28.97 -6.52 23.80
CA PRO A 5 27.65 -5.90 23.67
C PRO A 5 26.67 -6.78 22.88
N LEU A 6 27.10 -7.36 21.75
CA LEU A 6 26.25 -8.27 20.97
C LEU A 6 25.91 -9.55 21.74
N LEU A 7 26.90 -10.12 22.45
CA LEU A 7 26.68 -11.30 23.29
C LEU A 7 25.74 -11.00 24.47
N ALA A 8 25.78 -9.80 25.04
CA ALA A 8 24.85 -9.37 26.08
C ALA A 8 23.40 -9.25 25.55
N ASP A 9 23.23 -8.74 24.32
CA ASP A 9 21.92 -8.66 23.67
C ASP A 9 21.31 -10.06 23.41
N LEU A 10 22.14 -11.11 23.27
CA LEU A 10 21.68 -12.51 23.17
C LEU A 10 21.16 -13.08 24.49
N ALA A 11 21.63 -12.54 25.63
CA ALA A 11 21.25 -12.97 26.96
C ALA A 11 20.09 -12.14 27.55
N THR A 12 19.60 -11.14 26.79
CA THR A 12 18.56 -10.21 27.22
C THR A 12 17.29 -10.45 26.41
N ASP A 13 16.14 -10.46 27.08
CA ASP A 13 14.84 -10.47 26.42
C ASP A 13 14.61 -9.12 25.71
N LEU A 14 14.73 -9.14 24.39
CA LEU A 14 14.63 -7.96 23.54
C LEU A 14 13.72 -8.28 22.35
N PRO A 15 12.84 -7.34 21.95
CA PRO A 15 12.11 -7.49 20.70
C PRO A 15 13.07 -7.72 19.55
N GLN A 16 12.78 -8.70 18.69
CA GLN A 16 13.64 -9.07 17.58
C GLN A 16 14.10 -7.86 16.76
N ALA A 17 13.19 -6.95 16.40
CA ALA A 17 13.52 -5.78 15.60
C ALA A 17 14.61 -4.92 16.27
N VAL A 18 14.56 -4.76 17.59
CA VAL A 18 15.55 -4.01 18.37
C VAL A 18 16.89 -4.75 18.37
N ARG A 19 16.88 -6.07 18.59
CA ARG A 19 18.11 -6.88 18.60
C ARG A 19 18.80 -6.85 17.24
N LEU A 20 18.05 -7.04 16.15
CA LEU A 20 18.60 -7.04 14.80
C LEU A 20 19.07 -5.65 14.37
N GLN A 21 18.41 -4.57 14.82
CA GLN A 21 18.88 -3.21 14.55
C GLN A 21 20.22 -2.92 15.26
N ARG A 22 20.32 -3.21 16.56
CA ARG A 22 21.58 -3.06 17.32
C ARG A 22 22.72 -3.86 16.71
N LEU A 23 22.42 -5.04 16.16
CA LEU A 23 23.38 -5.87 15.45
C LEU A 23 23.94 -5.16 14.22
N VAL A 24 23.09 -4.61 13.34
CA VAL A 24 23.57 -3.90 12.13
C VAL A 24 24.29 -2.60 12.48
N ASP A 25 23.88 -1.88 13.52
CA ASP A 25 24.55 -0.66 14.00
C ASP A 25 25.99 -0.97 14.48
N HIS A 26 26.16 -2.06 15.23
CA HIS A 26 27.47 -2.52 15.67
C HIS A 26 28.34 -2.96 14.50
N LEU A 27 27.79 -3.71 13.55
CA LEU A 27 28.52 -4.16 12.36
C LEU A 27 28.99 -2.95 11.52
N ARG A 28 28.14 -1.94 11.32
CA ARG A 28 28.52 -0.74 10.59
C ARG A 28 29.72 -0.05 11.22
N THR A 29 29.67 0.13 12.55
CA THR A 29 30.75 0.76 13.32
C THR A 29 32.03 -0.07 13.27
N ARG A 30 31.92 -1.41 13.38
CA ARG A 30 33.05 -2.34 13.39
C ARG A 30 33.79 -2.40 12.06
N PHE A 31 33.06 -2.44 10.96
CA PHE A 31 33.62 -2.59 9.61
C PHE A 31 33.89 -1.25 8.92
N HIS A 32 33.59 -0.12 9.59
CA HIS A 32 33.73 1.24 9.06
C HIS A 32 33.09 1.40 7.67
N CYS A 33 31.96 0.72 7.46
CA CYS A 33 31.26 0.69 6.18
C CYS A 33 30.15 1.75 6.11
N GLY A 34 29.75 2.10 4.89
CA GLY A 34 28.72 3.08 4.62
C GLY A 34 27.32 2.56 4.96
N ALA A 35 27.06 1.29 4.62
CA ALA A 35 25.80 0.63 4.91
C ALA A 35 25.97 -0.84 5.31
N VAL A 36 25.01 -1.34 6.09
CA VAL A 36 24.83 -2.74 6.43
C VAL A 36 23.36 -3.11 6.25
N ALA A 37 23.08 -4.24 5.60
CA ALA A 37 21.73 -4.77 5.51
C ALA A 37 21.68 -6.25 5.86
N LEU A 38 20.76 -6.60 6.75
CA LEU A 38 20.39 -7.97 7.09
C LEU A 38 19.10 -8.30 6.35
N LEU A 39 19.17 -9.29 5.45
CA LEU A 39 18.04 -9.68 4.62
C LEU A 39 17.65 -11.13 4.90
N GLN A 40 16.38 -11.35 5.18
CA GLN A 40 15.79 -12.66 5.34
C GLN A 40 15.31 -13.19 3.99
N LEU A 41 15.63 -14.46 3.70
CA LEU A 41 15.10 -15.16 2.54
C LEU A 41 13.66 -15.61 2.82
N GLU A 42 12.75 -15.22 1.93
CA GLU A 42 11.35 -15.60 1.92
C GLU A 42 11.01 -16.08 0.52
N GLU A 43 10.86 -17.39 0.37
CA GLU A 43 10.62 -18.05 -0.92
C GLU A 43 11.70 -17.70 -1.97
N ASP A 44 11.41 -16.79 -2.89
CA ASP A 44 12.31 -16.36 -3.97
C ASP A 44 12.80 -14.91 -3.85
N HIS A 45 12.45 -14.20 -2.77
CA HIS A 45 12.92 -12.83 -2.50
C HIS A 45 13.65 -12.68 -1.16
N LEU A 46 14.53 -11.69 -1.11
CA LEU A 46 15.21 -11.24 0.09
C LEU A 46 14.52 -10.00 0.65
N ARG A 47 14.02 -10.09 1.88
CA ARG A 47 13.37 -9.02 2.62
C ARG A 47 14.34 -8.41 3.65
N PRO A 48 14.63 -7.11 3.60
CA PRO A 48 15.39 -6.46 4.66
C PRO A 48 14.65 -6.51 6.01
N VAL A 49 15.33 -6.99 7.04
CA VAL A 49 14.81 -7.05 8.42
C VAL A 49 15.46 -6.06 9.36
N ALA A 50 16.68 -5.62 9.03
CA ALA A 50 17.39 -4.53 9.68
C ALA A 50 18.35 -3.92 8.66
N VAL A 51 18.44 -2.60 8.63
CA VAL A 51 19.36 -1.86 7.77
C VAL A 51 19.92 -0.68 8.54
N GLU A 52 21.14 -0.29 8.21
CA GLU A 52 21.77 0.90 8.75
C GLU A 52 22.62 1.56 7.65
N GLY A 53 22.49 2.88 7.49
CA GLY A 53 23.15 3.63 6.41
C GLY A 53 22.45 3.58 5.04
N LEU A 54 21.27 2.97 4.97
CA LEU A 54 20.39 2.96 3.78
C LEU A 54 19.15 3.83 3.99
N VAL A 55 18.65 4.41 2.90
CA VAL A 55 17.38 5.15 2.87
C VAL A 55 16.25 4.32 3.45
N ARG A 56 15.36 4.96 4.22
CA ARG A 56 14.28 4.26 4.95
C ARG A 56 13.36 3.41 4.08
N GLU A 57 13.18 3.80 2.81
CA GLU A 57 12.41 3.00 1.84
C GLU A 57 13.03 1.61 1.58
N ALA A 58 14.33 1.40 1.86
CA ALA A 58 15.01 0.12 1.70
C ALA A 58 14.35 -0.99 2.52
N LEU A 59 13.90 -0.71 3.75
CA LEU A 59 13.17 -1.68 4.60
C LEU A 59 11.86 -2.17 3.95
N GLY A 60 11.29 -1.37 3.05
CA GLY A 60 10.10 -1.70 2.29
C GLY A 60 10.34 -2.61 1.09
N ARG A 61 11.57 -2.72 0.60
CA ARG A 61 11.89 -3.45 -0.64
C ARG A 61 11.78 -4.96 -0.46
N ARG A 62 11.55 -5.67 -1.56
CA ARG A 62 11.70 -7.13 -1.64
C ARG A 62 12.55 -7.42 -2.87
N PHE A 63 13.76 -7.90 -2.63
CA PHE A 63 14.73 -8.13 -3.69
C PHE A 63 14.54 -9.54 -4.24
N VAL A 64 13.87 -9.67 -5.39
CA VAL A 64 13.71 -10.97 -6.07
C VAL A 64 15.09 -11.50 -6.45
N VAL A 65 15.46 -12.67 -5.94
CA VAL A 65 16.85 -13.18 -6.04
C VAL A 65 17.30 -13.30 -7.50
N SER A 66 16.41 -13.73 -8.40
CA SER A 66 16.70 -13.87 -9.84
C SER A 66 16.98 -12.54 -10.55
N GLN A 67 16.59 -11.41 -9.97
CA GLN A 67 16.77 -10.07 -10.53
C GLN A 67 17.97 -9.32 -9.93
N HIS A 68 18.58 -9.86 -8.87
CA HIS A 68 19.65 -9.22 -8.11
C HIS A 68 20.88 -10.14 -8.05
N PRO A 69 21.79 -10.08 -9.04
CA PRO A 69 22.84 -11.08 -9.21
C PRO A 69 23.89 -11.08 -8.10
N ARG A 70 24.21 -9.92 -7.49
CA ARG A 70 25.12 -9.87 -6.32
C ARG A 70 24.52 -10.60 -5.12
N LEU A 71 23.24 -10.37 -4.83
CA LEU A 71 22.52 -11.07 -3.75
C LEU A 71 22.42 -12.58 -4.02
N ALA A 72 22.13 -12.97 -5.26
CA ALA A 72 22.11 -14.37 -5.67
C ALA A 72 23.47 -15.05 -5.48
N ALA A 73 24.55 -14.37 -5.85
CA ALA A 73 25.92 -14.88 -5.70
C ALA A 73 26.33 -15.03 -4.22
N ILE A 74 25.97 -14.07 -3.35
CA ILE A 74 26.19 -14.17 -1.90
C ILE A 74 25.39 -15.34 -1.34
N LEU A 75 24.11 -15.46 -1.69
CA LEU A 75 23.22 -16.50 -1.17
C LEU A 75 23.67 -17.91 -1.60
N ALA A 76 24.22 -18.06 -2.81
CA ALA A 76 24.69 -19.33 -3.34
C ALA A 76 26.01 -19.83 -2.69
N ARG A 77 26.77 -18.96 -2.04
CA ARG A 77 28.08 -19.27 -1.45
C ARG A 77 28.00 -19.31 0.08
N ARG A 78 28.71 -20.25 0.71
CA ARG A 78 28.80 -20.31 2.18
C ARG A 78 29.87 -19.40 2.77
N GLU A 79 30.87 -19.08 1.96
CA GLU A 79 32.00 -18.22 2.31
C GLU A 79 31.65 -16.75 2.10
N VAL A 80 32.44 -15.88 2.72
CA VAL A 80 32.35 -14.43 2.48
C VAL A 80 32.62 -14.16 1.01
N THR A 81 31.70 -13.44 0.37
CA THR A 81 31.79 -13.05 -1.03
C THR A 81 32.03 -11.54 -1.10
N CYS A 82 33.04 -11.14 -1.85
CA CYS A 82 33.33 -9.74 -2.12
C CYS A 82 33.17 -9.46 -3.62
N PHE A 83 32.71 -8.25 -3.93
CA PHE A 83 32.64 -7.73 -5.28
C PHE A 83 33.51 -6.47 -5.34
N ASP A 84 34.53 -6.53 -6.19
CA ASP A 84 35.44 -5.42 -6.44
C ASP A 84 34.73 -4.28 -7.20
N HIS A 85 35.35 -3.10 -7.24
CA HIS A 85 34.79 -1.88 -7.83
C HIS A 85 34.45 -2.00 -9.31
N ASP A 86 35.08 -2.93 -10.03
CA ASP A 86 34.95 -3.17 -11.46
C ASP A 86 33.94 -4.28 -11.78
N SER A 87 33.30 -4.85 -10.75
CA SER A 87 32.25 -5.85 -10.92
C SER A 87 31.14 -5.32 -11.82
N THR A 88 30.94 -6.00 -12.95
CA THR A 88 29.90 -5.68 -13.95
C THR A 88 28.49 -6.01 -13.45
N LEU A 89 28.37 -6.62 -12.27
CA LEU A 89 27.08 -6.96 -11.68
C LEU A 89 26.45 -5.72 -11.04
N PRO A 90 25.18 -5.39 -11.35
CA PRO A 90 24.49 -4.26 -10.74
C PRO A 90 24.37 -4.44 -9.22
N ASP A 91 24.54 -3.33 -8.49
CA ASP A 91 24.45 -3.31 -7.04
C ASP A 91 22.98 -3.18 -6.58
N PRO A 92 22.50 -4.02 -5.65
CA PRO A 92 21.13 -3.94 -5.13
C PRO A 92 20.83 -2.63 -4.39
N TYR A 93 21.87 -1.93 -3.91
CA TYR A 93 21.76 -0.68 -3.18
C TYR A 93 22.17 0.54 -3.99
N ASP A 94 22.36 0.42 -5.31
CA ASP A 94 22.70 1.53 -6.20
C ASP A 94 21.76 2.74 -5.98
N GLY A 95 22.33 3.77 -5.37
CA GLY A 95 21.65 5.01 -5.02
C GLY A 95 20.83 5.00 -3.72
N LEU A 96 20.93 3.97 -2.89
CA LEU A 96 20.17 3.84 -1.63
C LEU A 96 20.96 4.19 -0.37
N LEU A 97 22.21 4.66 -0.49
CA LEU A 97 22.97 5.12 0.67
C LEU A 97 22.48 6.48 1.17
N ASP A 98 22.29 6.61 2.49
CA ASP A 98 21.79 7.83 3.12
C ASP A 98 22.74 9.03 2.96
N THR A 99 24.04 8.80 2.85
CA THR A 99 25.07 9.86 2.76
C THR A 99 25.28 10.40 1.36
N LEU A 100 24.82 9.70 0.31
CA LEU A 100 25.00 10.07 -1.11
C LEU A 100 23.70 9.86 -1.91
N VAL A 101 22.58 10.34 -1.38
CA VAL A 101 21.30 10.33 -2.10
C VAL A 101 21.42 11.25 -3.33
N GLY A 102 21.26 10.69 -4.53
CA GLY A 102 21.31 11.45 -5.78
C GLY A 102 22.51 11.11 -6.68
N GLU A 103 23.64 10.68 -6.10
CA GLU A 103 24.83 10.39 -6.89
C GLU A 103 24.86 8.93 -7.34
N PRO A 104 25.35 8.62 -8.56
CA PRO A 104 25.74 7.26 -8.88
C PRO A 104 26.78 6.87 -7.84
N LEU A 105 26.52 5.78 -7.13
CA LEU A 105 27.42 5.33 -6.10
C LEU A 105 28.83 5.18 -6.70
N PRO A 106 29.83 5.88 -6.14
CA PRO A 106 31.16 5.31 -6.05
C PRO A 106 31.11 4.23 -4.95
N VAL A 107 30.22 3.22 -5.05
CA VAL A 107 30.32 2.03 -4.19
C VAL A 107 31.37 1.17 -4.85
N HIS A 108 32.51 1.13 -4.18
CA HIS A 108 33.72 0.56 -4.73
C HIS A 108 34.11 -0.75 -4.07
N ASP A 109 33.37 -1.18 -3.04
CA ASP A 109 33.65 -2.42 -2.33
C ASP A 109 32.37 -2.92 -1.65
N CYS A 110 31.88 -4.09 -2.07
CA CYS A 110 30.72 -4.75 -1.49
C CYS A 110 31.16 -6.11 -0.94
N MET A 111 30.77 -6.42 0.29
CA MET A 111 31.06 -7.68 0.94
C MET A 111 29.78 -8.26 1.54
N GLY A 112 29.57 -9.56 1.40
CA GLY A 112 28.43 -10.22 2.01
C GLY A 112 28.65 -11.68 2.31
N VAL A 113 27.76 -12.24 3.12
CA VAL A 113 27.82 -13.65 3.53
C VAL A 113 26.41 -14.23 3.65
N SER A 114 26.22 -15.47 3.21
CA SER A 114 24.99 -16.21 3.48
C SER A 114 24.91 -16.61 4.95
N LEU A 115 23.72 -16.54 5.50
CA LEU A 115 23.41 -16.91 6.87
C LEU A 115 22.60 -18.20 6.87
N LEU A 116 23.02 -19.16 7.67
CA LEU A 116 22.36 -20.43 7.85
C LEU A 116 21.82 -20.54 9.28
N VAL A 117 20.58 -20.99 9.41
CA VAL A 117 19.97 -21.30 10.70
C VAL A 117 19.48 -22.73 10.65
N ASP A 118 19.92 -23.54 11.61
CA ASP A 118 19.67 -24.99 11.67
C ASP A 118 20.05 -25.73 10.35
N GLY A 119 21.15 -25.29 9.73
CA GLY A 119 21.67 -25.87 8.49
C GLY A 119 20.94 -25.48 7.21
N GLN A 120 19.88 -24.67 7.30
CA GLN A 120 19.12 -24.16 6.15
C GLN A 120 19.48 -22.71 5.85
N PRO A 121 19.49 -22.28 4.57
CA PRO A 121 19.64 -20.88 4.22
C PRO A 121 18.53 -20.05 4.88
N TRP A 122 18.93 -19.07 5.68
CA TRP A 122 18.01 -18.13 6.30
C TRP A 122 17.96 -16.79 5.56
N GLY A 123 19.08 -16.37 4.98
CA GLY A 123 19.20 -15.04 4.38
C GLY A 123 20.64 -14.65 4.08
N VAL A 124 20.87 -13.35 3.93
CA VAL A 124 22.20 -12.79 3.67
C VAL A 124 22.45 -11.56 4.56
N LEU A 125 23.72 -11.35 4.88
CA LEU A 125 24.23 -10.10 5.45
C LEU A 125 25.10 -9.42 4.39
N THR A 126 24.85 -8.14 4.14
CA THR A 126 25.60 -7.31 3.19
C THR A 126 26.19 -6.09 3.87
N LEU A 127 27.37 -5.68 3.41
CA LEU A 127 28.10 -4.50 3.85
C LEU A 127 28.62 -3.79 2.60
N ASP A 128 28.42 -2.47 2.56
CA ASP A 128 28.83 -1.64 1.43
C ASP A 128 29.67 -0.47 1.90
N ALA A 129 30.79 -0.25 1.21
CA ALA A 129 31.72 0.83 1.49
C ALA A 129 31.89 1.76 0.29
N LEU A 130 32.06 3.05 0.60
CA LEU A 130 32.32 4.10 -0.38
C LEU A 130 33.79 4.14 -0.83
N GLN A 131 34.69 3.54 -0.06
CA GLN A 131 36.12 3.54 -0.32
C GLN A 131 36.54 2.17 -0.87
N THR A 132 37.28 2.16 -1.97
CA THR A 132 37.83 0.95 -2.58
C THR A 132 38.87 0.30 -1.65
N GLY A 133 38.83 -1.03 -1.51
CA GLY A 133 39.78 -1.76 -0.68
C GLY A 133 39.48 -1.69 0.82
N THR A 134 38.27 -1.25 1.19
CA THR A 134 37.79 -1.30 2.58
C THR A 134 37.72 -2.73 3.08
N PHE A 135 37.37 -3.69 2.21
CA PHE A 135 37.15 -5.08 2.55
C PHE A 135 38.30 -6.01 2.13
N GLY A 136 39.49 -5.72 2.66
CA GLY A 136 40.66 -6.60 2.55
C GLY A 136 40.51 -7.91 3.33
N ASP A 137 41.53 -8.78 3.26
CA ASP A 137 41.49 -10.13 3.85
C ASP A 137 41.16 -10.15 5.36
N ALA A 138 41.64 -9.16 6.11
CA ALA A 138 41.34 -9.02 7.53
C ALA A 138 39.85 -8.76 7.79
N ALA A 139 39.19 -7.96 6.94
CA ALA A 139 37.75 -7.71 7.03
C ALA A 139 36.95 -8.96 6.65
N ARG A 140 37.40 -9.70 5.62
CA ARG A 140 36.77 -10.96 5.21
C ARG A 140 36.83 -12.01 6.32
N ALA A 141 37.99 -12.19 6.95
CA ALA A 141 38.16 -13.07 8.10
C ALA A 141 37.29 -12.62 9.28
N ALA A 142 37.29 -11.31 9.59
CA ALA A 142 36.46 -10.78 10.66
C ALA A 142 34.95 -10.94 10.41
N LEU A 143 34.48 -10.86 9.16
CA LEU A 143 33.09 -11.14 8.81
C LEU A 143 32.76 -12.63 8.93
N ALA A 144 33.67 -13.50 8.52
CA ALA A 144 33.51 -14.94 8.69
C ALA A 144 33.38 -15.32 10.18
N ASP A 145 34.14 -14.67 11.07
CA ASP A 145 34.02 -14.85 12.51
C ASP A 145 32.68 -14.29 13.05
N CYS A 146 32.30 -13.08 12.61
CA CYS A 146 31.03 -12.47 13.00
C CYS A 146 29.80 -13.24 12.50
N LYS A 147 29.91 -13.99 11.39
CA LYS A 147 28.82 -14.77 10.80
C LYS A 147 28.12 -15.64 11.86
N VAL A 148 28.90 -16.35 12.67
CA VAL A 148 28.37 -17.25 13.71
C VAL A 148 27.55 -16.49 14.75
N LEU A 149 27.99 -15.29 15.12
CA LEU A 149 27.26 -14.43 16.06
C LEU A 149 25.95 -13.91 15.45
N VAL A 150 25.96 -13.56 14.17
CA VAL A 150 24.77 -13.10 13.44
C VAL A 150 23.76 -14.24 13.32
N GLU A 151 24.20 -15.44 12.94
CA GLU A 151 23.37 -16.64 12.88
C GLU A 151 22.78 -16.98 14.27
N ALA A 152 23.57 -16.86 15.34
CA ALA A 152 23.09 -17.05 16.71
C ALA A 152 22.04 -16.01 17.10
N ALA A 153 22.25 -14.73 16.79
CA ALA A 153 21.30 -13.65 17.06
C ALA A 153 19.96 -13.86 16.34
N VAL A 154 20.01 -14.26 15.06
CA VAL A 154 18.84 -14.59 14.28
C VAL A 154 18.11 -15.80 14.88
N ARG A 155 18.85 -16.87 15.19
CA ARG A 155 18.29 -18.10 15.76
C ARG A 155 17.61 -17.84 17.11
N ILE A 156 18.26 -17.13 18.02
CA ILE A 156 17.71 -16.79 19.34
C ILE A 156 16.44 -15.96 19.19
N SER A 157 16.45 -14.94 18.32
CA SER A 157 15.27 -14.12 18.05
C SER A 157 14.10 -14.91 17.45
N ARG A 158 14.40 -15.95 16.66
CA ARG A 158 13.38 -16.87 16.13
C ARG A 158 12.78 -17.71 17.25
N LEU A 159 13.63 -18.33 18.06
CA LEU A 159 13.23 -19.21 19.17
C LEU A 159 12.43 -18.46 20.23
N GLU A 160 12.82 -17.23 20.60
CA GLU A 160 12.05 -16.43 21.55
C GLU A 160 10.65 -16.11 21.04
N ARG A 161 10.53 -15.82 19.73
CA ARG A 161 9.22 -15.59 19.12
C ARG A 161 8.37 -16.84 19.12
N GLU A 162 8.94 -17.99 18.78
CA GLU A 162 8.26 -19.29 18.84
C GLU A 162 7.81 -19.60 20.29
N VAL A 163 8.69 -19.41 21.28
CA VAL A 163 8.36 -19.60 22.70
C VAL A 163 7.26 -18.64 23.15
N GLN A 164 7.31 -17.37 22.72
CA GLN A 164 6.28 -16.40 23.05
C GLN A 164 4.94 -16.79 22.43
N ALA A 165 4.92 -17.18 21.16
CA ALA A 165 3.73 -17.65 20.46
C ALA A 165 3.12 -18.88 21.15
N LEU A 166 3.96 -19.84 21.56
CA LEU A 166 3.52 -21.02 22.31
C LEU A 166 2.96 -20.68 23.69
N ARG A 167 3.49 -19.64 24.36
CA ARG A 167 2.99 -19.16 25.67
C ARG A 167 1.69 -18.38 25.55
N SER A 168 1.47 -17.67 24.44
CA SER A 168 0.26 -16.89 24.19
C SER A 168 -0.88 -17.71 23.57
N ALA A 169 -0.61 -18.89 23.01
CA ALA A 169 -1.65 -19.76 22.45
C ALA A 169 -2.43 -20.51 23.55
N PRO A 170 -3.78 -20.40 23.61
CA PRO A 170 -4.59 -21.44 24.25
C PRO A 170 -4.34 -22.75 23.49
N HIS A 171 -4.18 -23.86 24.22
CA HIS A 171 -3.73 -25.15 23.69
C HIS A 171 -4.50 -25.62 22.44
N THR A 172 -3.98 -25.33 21.24
CA THR A 172 -4.07 -26.14 20.02
C THR A 172 -3.30 -25.47 18.89
N ARG A 173 -2.09 -25.96 18.57
CA ARG A 173 -1.61 -26.34 17.22
C ARG A 173 -0.09 -26.46 17.16
N SER A 174 0.37 -27.46 16.41
CA SER A 174 1.74 -27.93 16.25
C SER A 174 2.55 -27.02 15.33
N ALA A 175 3.85 -26.89 15.60
CA ALA A 175 4.81 -26.00 14.95
C ALA A 175 5.11 -26.27 13.46
N ASP A 176 4.44 -27.22 12.82
CA ASP A 176 4.70 -27.61 11.43
C ASP A 176 3.90 -26.78 10.40
N ASP A 177 2.86 -26.04 10.82
CA ASP A 177 1.99 -25.29 9.92
C ASP A 177 2.55 -23.92 9.48
N GLU A 178 3.51 -23.32 10.20
CA GLU A 178 4.10 -22.01 9.86
C GLU A 178 4.95 -22.03 8.58
N ARG A 179 5.44 -23.20 8.16
CA ARG A 179 6.22 -23.36 6.92
C ARG A 179 5.35 -23.57 5.69
N ALA A 180 4.13 -24.10 5.85
CA ALA A 180 3.18 -24.29 4.76
C ALA A 180 2.30 -23.04 4.53
N THR A 181 2.22 -22.12 5.50
CA THR A 181 1.32 -20.95 5.45
C THR A 181 1.84 -19.79 4.60
N ARG A 182 3.04 -19.84 4.00
CA ARG A 182 3.53 -18.79 3.07
C ARG A 182 3.16 -19.02 1.60
N ALA A 183 2.76 -20.24 1.25
CA ALA A 183 2.52 -20.62 -0.13
C ALA A 183 1.32 -19.88 -0.74
N GLY A 184 1.61 -18.99 -1.69
CA GLY A 184 0.66 -18.47 -2.66
C GLY A 184 0.13 -17.08 -2.36
N ASP A 185 0.93 -16.06 -2.64
CA ASP A 185 0.60 -14.91 -3.51
C ASP A 185 1.69 -13.82 -3.31
N GLY A 186 2.73 -13.84 -4.15
CA GLY A 186 3.92 -12.97 -4.03
C GLY A 186 3.65 -11.46 -4.13
N ASP A 187 2.40 -11.07 -4.40
CA ASP A 187 1.98 -9.68 -4.57
C ASP A 187 1.22 -9.07 -3.36
N MET A 188 0.83 -9.85 -2.35
CA MET A 188 -0.20 -9.44 -1.39
C MET A 188 0.25 -9.53 0.09
N GLU A 189 1.31 -8.78 0.45
CA GLU A 189 1.80 -8.65 1.83
C GLU A 189 1.31 -7.35 2.49
N ILE A 190 0.90 -7.41 3.76
CA ILE A 190 0.64 -6.21 4.57
C ILE A 190 1.98 -5.63 5.02
N VAL A 191 2.40 -4.53 4.42
CA VAL A 191 3.66 -3.84 4.76
C VAL A 191 3.39 -2.71 5.74
N GLY A 192 4.13 -2.70 6.85
CA GLY A 192 4.17 -1.61 7.82
C GLY A 192 4.70 -2.03 9.18
N GLN A 193 5.12 -1.06 9.98
CA GLN A 193 5.67 -1.25 11.34
C GLN A 193 5.07 -0.26 12.34
N SER A 194 4.06 0.51 11.93
CA SER A 194 3.39 1.47 12.80
C SER A 194 2.62 0.78 13.94
N GLU A 195 2.69 1.38 15.13
CA GLU A 195 1.99 0.86 16.31
C GLU A 195 0.48 0.62 16.11
N PRO A 196 -0.28 1.48 15.42
CA PRO A 196 -1.69 1.19 15.11
C PRO A 196 -1.87 -0.06 14.25
N LEU A 197 -0.99 -0.29 13.27
CA LEU A 197 -1.04 -1.48 12.43
C LEU A 197 -0.67 -2.74 13.22
N LEU A 198 0.42 -2.70 14.00
CA LEU A 198 0.87 -3.86 14.76
C LEU A 198 -0.17 -4.32 15.77
N ARG A 199 -0.83 -3.39 16.47
CA ARG A 199 -1.95 -3.70 17.37
C ARG A 199 -3.11 -4.34 16.64
N LEU A 200 -3.49 -3.80 15.48
CA LEU A 200 -4.53 -4.36 14.62
C LEU A 200 -4.20 -5.79 14.16
N LEU A 201 -2.95 -6.04 13.74
CA LEU A 201 -2.53 -7.36 13.30
C LEU A 201 -2.59 -8.38 14.45
N HIS A 202 -2.21 -7.99 15.66
CA HIS A 202 -2.32 -8.83 16.85
C HIS A 202 -3.79 -9.12 17.21
N GLU A 203 -4.66 -8.11 17.12
CA GLU A 203 -6.10 -8.26 17.33
C GLU A 203 -6.71 -9.26 16.34
N LEU A 204 -6.35 -9.15 15.06
CA LEU A 204 -6.82 -10.07 14.01
C LEU A 204 -6.34 -11.51 14.23
N GLU A 205 -5.12 -11.70 14.74
CA GLU A 205 -4.60 -13.02 15.08
C GLU A 205 -5.47 -13.72 16.15
N VAL A 206 -5.86 -12.99 17.20
CA VAL A 206 -6.74 -13.51 18.25
C VAL A 206 -8.13 -13.86 17.70
N VAL A 207 -8.69 -12.99 16.86
CA VAL A 207 -10.04 -13.14 16.31
C VAL A 207 -10.11 -14.23 15.23
N ALA A 208 -9.00 -14.50 14.56
CA ALA A 208 -8.89 -15.53 13.53
C ALA A 208 -9.34 -16.91 14.04
N GLY A 209 -9.04 -17.23 15.31
CA GLY A 209 -9.42 -18.49 15.96
C GLY A 209 -10.92 -18.67 16.24
N SER A 210 -11.74 -17.61 16.09
CA SER A 210 -13.19 -17.66 16.29
C SER A 210 -13.96 -17.77 14.97
N ASP A 211 -15.19 -18.29 15.01
CA ASP A 211 -16.13 -18.27 13.87
C ASP A 211 -17.00 -17.00 13.83
N LEU A 212 -16.69 -15.98 14.65
CA LEU A 212 -17.48 -14.76 14.72
C LEU A 212 -17.44 -13.98 13.39
N PRO A 213 -18.55 -13.34 12.99
CA PRO A 213 -18.54 -12.36 11.91
C PRO A 213 -17.61 -11.18 12.24
N VAL A 214 -16.76 -10.82 11.28
CA VAL A 214 -15.84 -9.69 11.41
C VAL A 214 -16.21 -8.61 10.41
N LEU A 215 -16.30 -7.36 10.88
CA LEU A 215 -16.60 -6.18 10.06
C LEU A 215 -15.36 -5.28 9.96
N LEU A 216 -14.69 -5.33 8.81
CA LEU A 216 -13.57 -4.47 8.47
C LEU A 216 -14.08 -3.07 8.07
N LEU A 217 -13.73 -2.07 8.86
CA LEU A 217 -14.08 -0.67 8.63
C LEU A 217 -12.85 0.08 8.15
N GLY A 218 -12.97 0.89 7.11
CA GLY A 218 -11.85 1.73 6.69
C GLY A 218 -12.06 2.36 5.33
N GLU A 219 -11.35 3.47 5.10
CA GLU A 219 -11.43 4.26 3.87
C GLU A 219 -11.13 3.42 2.61
N THR A 220 -11.54 3.94 1.46
CA THR A 220 -11.18 3.33 0.18
C THR A 220 -9.66 3.32 0.03
N GLY A 221 -9.11 2.20 -0.43
CA GLY A 221 -7.68 2.09 -0.76
C GLY A 221 -6.75 1.75 0.41
N VAL A 222 -7.25 1.49 1.63
CA VAL A 222 -6.43 1.00 2.76
C VAL A 222 -6.01 -0.47 2.66
N GLY A 223 -6.54 -1.21 1.69
CA GLY A 223 -6.22 -2.62 1.48
C GLY A 223 -7.04 -3.61 2.32
N LYS A 224 -8.34 -3.34 2.58
CA LYS A 224 -9.23 -4.19 3.38
C LYS A 224 -9.23 -5.68 2.97
N GLU A 225 -9.09 -5.96 1.68
CA GLU A 225 -8.98 -7.32 1.14
C GLU A 225 -7.78 -8.10 1.71
N LEU A 226 -6.63 -7.44 1.93
CA LEU A 226 -5.44 -8.07 2.52
C LEU A 226 -5.73 -8.54 3.96
N PHE A 227 -6.43 -7.72 4.74
CA PHE A 227 -6.80 -8.06 6.11
C PHE A 227 -7.83 -9.21 6.14
N ALA A 228 -8.77 -9.25 5.20
CA ALA A 228 -9.72 -10.36 5.08
C ALA A 228 -9.02 -11.69 4.74
N ARG A 229 -8.05 -11.66 3.79
CA ARG A 229 -7.23 -12.83 3.47
C ARG A 229 -6.37 -13.28 4.65
N LEU A 230 -5.75 -12.34 5.36
CA LEU A 230 -4.96 -12.63 6.57
C LEU A 230 -5.82 -13.36 7.61
N LEU A 231 -7.00 -12.81 7.91
CA LEU A 231 -7.91 -13.37 8.89
C LEU A 231 -8.36 -14.79 8.52
N HIS A 232 -8.64 -15.04 7.23
CA HIS A 232 -8.97 -16.38 6.75
C HIS A 232 -7.78 -17.35 6.88
N ARG A 233 -6.58 -16.93 6.48
CA ARG A 233 -5.35 -17.75 6.55
C ARG A 233 -4.96 -18.13 7.98
N GLN A 234 -5.25 -17.27 8.96
CA GLN A 234 -4.98 -17.53 10.37
C GLN A 234 -6.11 -18.32 11.06
N SER A 235 -7.23 -18.58 10.37
CA SER A 235 -8.39 -19.23 10.96
C SER A 235 -8.32 -20.75 10.99
N THR A 236 -9.26 -21.36 11.71
CA THR A 236 -9.52 -22.81 11.65
C THR A 236 -9.92 -23.29 10.25
N ARG A 237 -10.36 -22.38 9.37
CA ARG A 237 -10.84 -22.63 8.00
C ARG A 237 -9.80 -22.27 6.93
N ALA A 238 -8.53 -22.08 7.27
CA ALA A 238 -7.48 -21.66 6.33
C ALA A 238 -7.28 -22.58 5.11
N THR A 239 -7.60 -23.87 5.22
CA THR A 239 -7.53 -24.84 4.12
C THR A 239 -8.85 -24.99 3.34
N ARG A 240 -9.87 -24.19 3.69
CA ARG A 240 -11.21 -24.19 3.09
C ARG A 240 -11.33 -23.01 2.11
N PRO A 241 -12.33 -22.97 1.22
CA PRO A 241 -12.45 -21.88 0.26
C PRO A 241 -12.66 -20.52 0.93
N LEU A 242 -11.96 -19.50 0.42
CA LEU A 242 -12.26 -18.08 0.63
C LEU A 242 -12.96 -17.55 -0.62
N VAL A 243 -14.28 -17.33 -0.54
CA VAL A 243 -15.07 -16.78 -1.64
C VAL A 243 -15.18 -15.27 -1.47
N HIS A 244 -14.64 -14.53 -2.42
CA HIS A 244 -14.73 -13.06 -2.45
C HIS A 244 -15.92 -12.60 -3.30
N VAL A 245 -16.66 -11.62 -2.77
CA VAL A 245 -17.76 -10.94 -3.45
C VAL A 245 -17.64 -9.44 -3.24
N ASN A 246 -17.41 -8.70 -4.33
CA ASN A 246 -17.50 -7.24 -4.32
C ASN A 246 -18.95 -6.84 -4.56
N CYS A 247 -19.61 -6.34 -3.51
CA CYS A 247 -21.03 -5.98 -3.56
C CYS A 247 -21.30 -4.75 -4.44
N ALA A 248 -20.34 -3.83 -4.55
CA ALA A 248 -20.44 -2.65 -5.40
C ALA A 248 -20.42 -2.98 -6.90
N ALA A 249 -19.85 -4.14 -7.28
CA ALA A 249 -19.75 -4.58 -8.67
C ALA A 249 -20.97 -5.37 -9.16
N LEU A 250 -21.89 -5.74 -8.26
CA LEU A 250 -23.06 -6.54 -8.59
C LEU A 250 -24.20 -5.63 -9.10
N PRO A 251 -24.75 -5.89 -10.31
CA PRO A 251 -26.01 -5.26 -10.71
C PRO A 251 -27.11 -5.59 -9.69
N GLU A 252 -27.89 -4.59 -9.30
CA GLU A 252 -28.96 -4.75 -8.30
C GLU A 252 -29.91 -5.92 -8.61
N SER A 253 -30.25 -6.09 -9.90
CA SER A 253 -31.11 -7.18 -10.38
C SER A 253 -30.50 -8.58 -10.26
N LEU A 254 -29.17 -8.69 -10.20
CA LEU A 254 -28.45 -9.97 -10.17
C LEU A 254 -27.81 -10.26 -8.81
N ALA A 255 -27.71 -9.27 -7.92
CA ALA A 255 -27.07 -9.40 -6.61
C ALA A 255 -27.65 -10.57 -5.80
N GLU A 256 -28.97 -10.72 -5.83
CA GLU A 256 -29.69 -11.81 -5.15
C GLU A 256 -29.33 -13.18 -5.74
N SER A 257 -29.34 -13.30 -7.07
CA SER A 257 -29.02 -14.52 -7.79
C SER A 257 -27.55 -14.93 -7.61
N GLU A 258 -26.62 -13.98 -7.62
CA GLU A 258 -25.20 -14.28 -7.40
C GLU A 258 -24.97 -14.77 -5.96
N LEU A 259 -25.50 -14.08 -4.95
CA LEU A 259 -25.28 -14.46 -3.55
C LEU A 259 -25.97 -15.78 -3.17
N PHE A 260 -27.24 -15.96 -3.51
CA PHE A 260 -28.07 -17.06 -3.03
C PHE A 260 -28.32 -18.17 -4.06
N GLY A 261 -27.98 -17.95 -5.33
CA GLY A 261 -28.23 -18.90 -6.41
C GLY A 261 -29.67 -18.87 -6.92
N HIS A 262 -29.91 -19.53 -8.05
CA HIS A 262 -31.24 -19.63 -8.66
C HIS A 262 -31.50 -21.03 -9.22
N VAL A 263 -32.78 -21.36 -9.38
CA VAL A 263 -33.22 -22.49 -10.20
C VAL A 263 -33.61 -22.02 -11.60
N ARG A 264 -33.60 -22.94 -12.56
CA ARG A 264 -34.06 -22.68 -13.93
C ARG A 264 -35.47 -22.09 -13.92
N GLY A 265 -35.65 -20.99 -14.65
CA GLY A 265 -36.94 -20.29 -14.75
C GLY A 265 -37.25 -19.30 -13.63
N ALA A 266 -36.33 -19.04 -12.70
CA ALA A 266 -36.53 -18.07 -11.62
C ALA A 266 -36.68 -16.60 -12.10
N PHE A 267 -36.07 -16.25 -13.23
CA PHE A 267 -36.20 -14.95 -13.89
C PHE A 267 -35.86 -15.06 -15.39
N SER A 268 -36.15 -14.00 -16.16
CA SER A 268 -35.80 -13.92 -17.58
C SER A 268 -34.28 -13.98 -17.78
N GLY A 269 -33.77 -15.14 -18.21
CA GLY A 269 -32.33 -15.42 -18.35
C GLY A 269 -31.82 -16.58 -17.46
N ALA A 270 -32.65 -17.11 -16.56
CA ALA A 270 -32.33 -18.29 -15.75
C ALA A 270 -32.46 -19.59 -16.58
N VAL A 271 -31.53 -19.82 -17.49
CA VAL A 271 -31.54 -20.97 -18.42
C VAL A 271 -31.20 -22.30 -17.73
N ALA A 272 -30.45 -22.25 -16.62
CA ALA A 272 -30.05 -23.40 -15.83
C ALA A 272 -30.05 -23.08 -14.33
N ASP A 273 -29.97 -24.11 -13.50
CA ASP A 273 -29.74 -23.95 -12.06
C ASP A 273 -28.30 -23.49 -11.81
N ARG A 274 -28.11 -22.51 -10.93
CA ARG A 274 -26.78 -22.01 -10.55
C ARG A 274 -26.66 -21.88 -9.03
N PRO A 275 -25.63 -22.48 -8.40
CA PRO A 275 -25.36 -22.29 -6.98
C PRO A 275 -24.92 -20.85 -6.69
N GLY A 276 -25.30 -20.35 -5.52
CA GLY A 276 -24.89 -19.01 -5.05
C GLY A 276 -23.49 -19.00 -4.44
N ARG A 277 -22.99 -17.79 -4.13
CA ARG A 277 -21.70 -17.60 -3.44
C ARG A 277 -21.67 -18.20 -2.04
N PHE A 278 -22.82 -18.23 -1.33
CA PHE A 278 -22.91 -18.92 -0.04
C PHE A 278 -22.67 -20.43 -0.18
N GLU A 279 -23.24 -21.08 -1.19
CA GLU A 279 -23.00 -22.52 -1.43
C GLU A 279 -21.56 -22.77 -1.85
N ALA A 280 -20.96 -21.87 -2.64
CA ALA A 280 -19.56 -21.98 -3.03
C ALA A 280 -18.59 -21.84 -1.83
N ALA A 281 -19.03 -21.16 -0.76
CA ALA A 281 -18.25 -20.92 0.45
C ALA A 281 -18.50 -21.96 1.55
N GLU A 282 -19.23 -23.05 1.26
CA GLU A 282 -19.62 -24.06 2.25
C GLU A 282 -18.43 -24.64 3.01
N GLY A 283 -18.50 -24.60 4.34
CA GLY A 283 -17.43 -24.98 5.27
C GLY A 283 -16.24 -24.01 5.29
N GLY A 284 -16.26 -22.95 4.50
CA GLY A 284 -15.19 -21.96 4.33
C GLY A 284 -15.55 -20.57 4.82
N THR A 285 -15.10 -19.55 4.09
CA THR A 285 -15.28 -18.14 4.43
C THR A 285 -15.81 -17.35 3.24
N LEU A 286 -16.84 -16.53 3.46
CA LEU A 286 -17.36 -15.57 2.49
C LEU A 286 -16.89 -14.18 2.88
N PHE A 287 -16.13 -13.54 1.98
CA PHE A 287 -15.71 -12.14 2.12
C PHE A 287 -16.62 -11.24 1.28
N LEU A 288 -17.37 -10.37 1.95
CA LEU A 288 -18.30 -9.40 1.37
C LEU A 288 -17.64 -8.01 1.39
N ASP A 289 -17.09 -7.57 0.27
CA ASP A 289 -16.53 -6.22 0.14
C ASP A 289 -17.60 -5.20 -0.24
N GLU A 290 -17.47 -3.99 0.31
CA GLU A 290 -18.43 -2.89 0.21
C GLU A 290 -19.89 -3.29 0.52
N VAL A 291 -20.10 -3.97 1.66
CA VAL A 291 -21.42 -4.47 2.11
C VAL A 291 -22.49 -3.38 2.25
N GLY A 292 -22.08 -2.12 2.46
CA GLY A 292 -22.96 -0.94 2.53
C GLY A 292 -23.57 -0.52 1.19
N GLU A 293 -23.23 -1.20 0.10
CA GLU A 293 -23.82 -1.01 -1.25
C GLU A 293 -24.96 -2.02 -1.54
N LEU A 294 -25.22 -2.97 -0.64
CA LEU A 294 -26.23 -4.00 -0.88
C LEU A 294 -27.66 -3.42 -0.89
N PRO A 295 -28.51 -3.81 -1.84
CA PRO A 295 -29.94 -3.45 -1.84
C PRO A 295 -30.68 -3.99 -0.60
N LEU A 296 -31.68 -3.26 -0.10
CA LEU A 296 -32.45 -3.64 1.11
C LEU A 296 -33.08 -5.04 1.04
N ALA A 297 -33.53 -5.47 -0.15
CA ALA A 297 -34.08 -6.81 -0.37
C ALA A 297 -33.03 -7.91 -0.13
N VAL A 298 -31.80 -7.69 -0.60
CA VAL A 298 -30.66 -8.58 -0.41
C VAL A 298 -30.21 -8.58 1.05
N GLN A 299 -30.20 -7.40 1.69
CA GLN A 299 -29.89 -7.27 3.13
C GLN A 299 -30.81 -8.13 4.01
N ALA A 300 -32.11 -8.18 3.69
CA ALA A 300 -33.07 -9.01 4.43
C ALA A 300 -32.79 -10.52 4.32
N LYS A 301 -32.33 -10.99 3.15
CA LYS A 301 -31.93 -12.39 2.94
C LYS A 301 -30.59 -12.72 3.58
N LEU A 302 -29.64 -11.80 3.49
CA LEU A 302 -28.35 -11.91 4.15
C LEU A 302 -28.52 -12.02 5.67
N LEU A 303 -29.41 -11.21 6.24
CA LEU A 303 -29.78 -11.31 7.65
C LEU A 303 -30.22 -12.74 8.00
N ARG A 304 -31.22 -13.29 7.29
CA ARG A 304 -31.73 -14.66 7.53
C ARG A 304 -30.62 -15.72 7.46
N THR A 305 -29.71 -15.56 6.51
CA THR A 305 -28.55 -16.45 6.35
C THR A 305 -27.64 -16.39 7.58
N LEU A 306 -27.32 -15.19 8.07
CA LEU A 306 -26.53 -14.99 9.28
C LEU A 306 -27.25 -15.43 10.57
N GLN A 307 -28.59 -15.47 10.58
CA GLN A 307 -29.34 -15.88 11.78
C GLN A 307 -29.47 -17.39 11.90
N ASN A 308 -29.84 -18.04 10.79
CA ASN A 308 -30.30 -19.43 10.80
C ASN A 308 -29.29 -20.38 10.14
N GLY A 309 -28.25 -19.84 9.48
CA GLY A 309 -27.38 -20.63 8.62
C GLY A 309 -28.13 -21.21 7.43
N GLU A 310 -29.18 -20.54 6.94
CA GLU A 310 -30.06 -21.05 5.89
C GLU A 310 -30.16 -20.07 4.72
N ILE A 311 -29.99 -20.59 3.50
CA ILE A 311 -30.18 -19.86 2.25
C ILE A 311 -31.35 -20.45 1.46
N GLN A 312 -31.96 -19.62 0.61
CA GLN A 312 -33.01 -20.05 -0.30
C GLN A 312 -32.71 -19.50 -1.70
N ARG A 313 -32.53 -20.42 -2.66
CA ARG A 313 -32.33 -20.05 -4.07
C ARG A 313 -33.56 -19.33 -4.62
N LEU A 314 -33.36 -18.40 -5.53
CA LEU A 314 -34.47 -17.77 -6.24
C LEU A 314 -35.26 -18.82 -7.01
N GLY A 315 -36.59 -18.80 -6.85
CA GLY A 315 -37.51 -19.76 -7.48
C GLY A 315 -37.57 -21.14 -6.80
N ALA A 316 -36.85 -21.37 -5.70
CA ALA A 316 -36.93 -22.60 -4.93
C ALA A 316 -37.69 -22.41 -3.61
N ASP A 317 -38.55 -23.35 -3.25
CA ASP A 317 -39.33 -23.28 -1.99
C ASP A 317 -38.60 -23.86 -0.77
N ARG A 318 -37.54 -24.63 -0.99
CA ARG A 318 -36.82 -25.34 0.08
C ARG A 318 -35.58 -24.56 0.52
N PRO A 319 -35.46 -24.18 1.80
CA PRO A 319 -34.22 -23.64 2.33
C PRO A 319 -33.14 -24.72 2.40
N ARG A 320 -31.88 -24.29 2.37
CA ARG A 320 -30.69 -25.12 2.48
C ARG A 320 -29.82 -24.59 3.60
N ARG A 321 -29.34 -25.48 4.48
CA ARG A 321 -28.38 -25.11 5.51
C ARG A 321 -26.98 -24.98 4.92
N VAL A 322 -26.26 -23.96 5.36
CA VAL A 322 -24.88 -23.66 5.00
C VAL A 322 -24.08 -23.28 6.24
N ASP A 323 -22.84 -23.76 6.31
CA ASP A 323 -21.88 -23.37 7.36
C ASP A 323 -20.79 -22.48 6.75
N VAL A 324 -20.94 -21.16 6.91
CA VAL A 324 -20.07 -20.17 6.28
C VAL A 324 -19.68 -19.10 7.29
N ARG A 325 -18.39 -18.90 7.52
CA ARG A 325 -17.88 -17.72 8.24
C ARG A 325 -17.98 -16.49 7.35
N VAL A 326 -18.48 -15.38 7.87
CA VAL A 326 -18.61 -14.13 7.10
C VAL A 326 -17.59 -13.10 7.57
N ILE A 327 -16.84 -12.54 6.62
CA ILE A 327 -16.03 -11.34 6.79
C ILE A 327 -16.68 -10.27 5.92
N ALA A 328 -17.05 -9.12 6.47
CA ALA A 328 -17.60 -8.02 5.72
C ALA A 328 -16.65 -6.82 5.75
N ALA A 329 -16.63 -6.03 4.68
CA ALA A 329 -15.88 -4.79 4.61
C ALA A 329 -16.74 -3.65 4.06
N THR A 330 -16.45 -2.42 4.48
CA THR A 330 -17.12 -1.21 3.98
C THR A 330 -16.27 0.03 4.22
N ASN A 331 -16.32 0.98 3.29
CA ASN A 331 -15.84 2.34 3.53
C ASN A 331 -16.91 3.29 4.08
N ARG A 332 -18.19 2.90 4.02
CA ARG A 332 -19.33 3.73 4.42
C ARG A 332 -19.60 3.64 5.92
N ASN A 333 -20.12 4.73 6.49
CA ASN A 333 -20.64 4.73 7.85
C ASN A 333 -21.99 4.03 7.93
N LEU A 334 -21.98 2.73 8.24
CA LEU A 334 -23.21 1.93 8.34
C LEU A 334 -24.19 2.46 9.40
N ARG A 335 -23.70 3.13 10.45
CA ARG A 335 -24.59 3.71 11.47
C ARG A 335 -25.42 4.87 10.89
N GLU A 336 -24.81 5.71 10.06
CA GLU A 336 -25.53 6.77 9.34
C GLU A 336 -26.53 6.17 8.35
N GLN A 337 -26.12 5.17 7.56
CA GLN A 337 -27.03 4.51 6.62
C GLN A 337 -28.24 3.85 7.31
N VAL A 338 -28.07 3.36 8.53
CA VAL A 338 -29.19 2.86 9.34
C VAL A 338 -30.16 3.97 9.70
N ARG A 339 -29.66 5.17 10.04
CA ARG A 339 -30.49 6.34 10.34
C ARG A 339 -31.24 6.83 9.10
N ASP A 340 -30.60 6.75 7.94
CA ASP A 340 -31.16 7.18 6.65
C ASP A 340 -32.07 6.12 6.01
N GLY A 341 -32.22 4.95 6.62
CA GLY A 341 -33.04 3.84 6.12
C GLY A 341 -32.45 3.09 4.93
N ALA A 342 -31.21 3.39 4.54
CA ALA A 342 -30.48 2.72 3.45
C ALA A 342 -29.85 1.38 3.90
N PHE A 343 -29.71 1.17 5.21
CA PHE A 343 -29.19 -0.08 5.77
C PHE A 343 -30.06 -0.57 6.93
N ARG A 344 -30.26 -1.87 7.05
CA ARG A 344 -31.07 -2.43 8.13
C ARG A 344 -30.30 -2.51 9.44
N ALA A 345 -30.89 -2.00 10.53
CA ALA A 345 -30.30 -2.04 11.86
C ALA A 345 -30.01 -3.47 12.35
N ASP A 346 -30.94 -4.40 12.11
CA ASP A 346 -30.82 -5.81 12.50
C ASP A 346 -29.62 -6.51 11.83
N LEU A 347 -29.37 -6.22 10.54
CA LEU A 347 -28.22 -6.72 9.81
C LEU A 347 -26.92 -6.10 10.32
N TYR A 348 -26.92 -4.78 10.58
CA TYR A 348 -25.74 -4.09 11.13
C TYR A 348 -25.27 -4.75 12.43
N HIS A 349 -26.19 -5.04 13.36
CA HIS A 349 -25.84 -5.71 14.61
C HIS A 349 -25.28 -7.13 14.44
N ARG A 350 -25.64 -7.85 13.37
CA ARG A 350 -25.11 -9.20 13.08
C ARG A 350 -23.79 -9.21 12.32
N LEU A 351 -23.52 -8.18 11.53
CA LEU A 351 -22.22 -8.02 10.87
C LEU A 351 -21.18 -7.41 11.81
N SER A 352 -21.59 -6.43 12.63
CA SER A 352 -20.73 -5.71 13.56
C SER A 352 -20.51 -6.45 14.88
N VAL A 353 -20.46 -7.78 14.86
CA VAL A 353 -20.15 -8.60 16.07
C VAL A 353 -18.72 -8.30 16.52
N TYR A 354 -17.79 -8.24 15.58
CA TYR A 354 -16.43 -7.80 15.83
C TYR A 354 -16.01 -6.72 14.82
N PRO A 355 -16.17 -5.42 15.15
CA PRO A 355 -15.78 -4.33 14.26
C PRO A 355 -14.28 -4.05 14.36
N VAL A 356 -13.62 -3.97 13.21
CA VAL A 356 -12.17 -3.80 13.10
C VAL A 356 -11.86 -2.55 12.27
N PRO A 357 -11.51 -1.42 12.89
CA PRO A 357 -11.11 -0.21 12.18
C PRO A 357 -9.68 -0.34 11.65
N ILE A 358 -9.54 -0.30 10.33
CA ILE A 358 -8.25 -0.28 9.63
C ILE A 358 -7.78 1.18 9.53
N PRO A 359 -6.61 1.53 10.08
CA PRO A 359 -6.14 2.91 10.09
C PRO A 359 -5.78 3.38 8.67
N PRO A 360 -6.18 4.61 8.28
CA PRO A 360 -5.76 5.22 7.03
C PRO A 360 -4.25 5.48 7.03
N LEU A 361 -3.65 5.64 5.84
CA LEU A 361 -2.21 5.75 5.66
C LEU A 361 -1.59 6.92 6.46
N ARG A 362 -2.30 8.04 6.57
CA ARG A 362 -1.88 9.21 7.36
C ARG A 362 -1.71 8.94 8.86
N GLU A 363 -2.40 7.93 9.40
CA GLU A 363 -2.29 7.52 10.81
C GLU A 363 -1.19 6.47 11.03
N ARG A 364 -0.55 5.98 9.96
CA ARG A 364 0.48 4.93 9.98
C ARG A 364 1.91 5.47 9.97
N GLY A 365 2.09 6.78 10.20
CA GLY A 365 3.40 7.40 10.37
C GLY A 365 4.36 7.15 9.21
N ASN A 366 5.50 6.50 9.48
CA ASN A 366 6.54 6.23 8.47
C ASN A 366 6.24 5.04 7.57
N ASP A 367 5.12 4.33 7.75
CA ASP A 367 4.73 3.22 6.86
C ASP A 367 4.62 3.65 5.40
N VAL A 368 4.32 4.93 5.13
CA VAL A 368 4.30 5.50 3.77
C VAL A 368 5.62 5.27 3.01
N LEU A 369 6.77 5.38 3.69
CA LEU A 369 8.06 5.17 3.04
C LEU A 369 8.38 3.68 2.85
N LEU A 370 7.92 2.83 3.77
CA LEU A 370 8.04 1.38 3.61
C LEU A 370 7.21 0.90 2.42
N LEU A 371 5.97 1.37 2.32
CA LEU A 371 5.10 1.09 1.17
C LEU A 371 5.69 1.65 -0.13
N ALA A 372 6.21 2.89 -0.11
CA ALA A 372 6.87 3.47 -1.28
C ALA A 372 8.07 2.62 -1.73
N GLY A 373 8.91 2.16 -0.80
CA GLY A 373 10.01 1.23 -1.07
C GLY A 373 9.58 -0.03 -1.82
N ARG A 374 8.48 -0.66 -1.38
CA ARG A 374 7.90 -1.81 -2.06
C ARG A 374 7.48 -1.47 -3.50
N PHE A 375 6.74 -0.38 -3.68
CA PHE A 375 6.27 0.02 -5.01
C PHE A 375 7.39 0.47 -5.95
N LEU A 376 8.47 1.06 -5.43
CA LEU A 376 9.66 1.40 -6.22
C LEU A 376 10.33 0.14 -6.74
N GLU A 377 10.50 -0.89 -5.92
CA GLU A 377 11.13 -2.14 -6.35
C GLU A 377 10.26 -2.90 -7.37
N LEU A 378 8.94 -2.94 -7.15
CA LEU A 378 7.99 -3.50 -8.12
C LEU A 378 8.05 -2.77 -9.47
N ASN A 379 8.06 -1.43 -9.45
CA ASN A 379 8.16 -0.63 -10.68
C ASN A 379 9.54 -0.75 -11.33
N ARG A 380 10.63 -0.83 -10.54
CA ARG A 380 11.99 -1.07 -11.04
C ARG A 380 12.04 -2.36 -11.85
N ALA A 381 11.55 -3.44 -11.28
CA ALA A 381 11.47 -4.75 -11.93
C ALA A 381 10.60 -4.71 -13.19
N ARG A 382 9.36 -4.20 -13.07
CA ARG A 382 8.37 -4.14 -14.16
C ARG A 382 8.85 -3.30 -15.35
N LEU A 383 9.55 -2.19 -15.08
CA LEU A 383 10.05 -1.27 -16.10
C LEU A 383 11.48 -1.61 -16.57
N GLY A 384 12.11 -2.65 -16.01
CA GLY A 384 13.48 -3.05 -16.34
C GLY A 384 14.50 -1.94 -16.07
N LEU A 385 14.31 -1.21 -14.98
CA LEU A 385 15.23 -0.16 -14.54
C LEU A 385 16.40 -0.78 -13.77
N ARG A 386 17.59 -0.20 -13.90
CA ARG A 386 18.73 -0.54 -13.04
C ARG A 386 18.42 -0.22 -11.58
N SER A 387 17.98 1.00 -11.30
CA SER A 387 17.58 1.44 -9.96
C SER A 387 16.49 2.52 -10.05
N LEU A 388 15.61 2.54 -9.05
CA LEU A 388 14.53 3.52 -8.89
C LEU A 388 14.44 3.87 -7.40
N ARG A 389 14.47 5.15 -7.04
CA ARG A 389 14.46 5.64 -5.65
C ARG A 389 13.72 6.97 -5.50
N LEU A 390 13.45 7.38 -4.26
CA LEU A 390 13.00 8.74 -3.93
C LEU A 390 14.17 9.64 -3.53
N SER A 391 14.15 10.91 -3.95
CA SER A 391 15.00 11.93 -3.32
C SER A 391 14.54 12.22 -1.88
N ALA A 392 15.42 12.82 -1.06
CA ALA A 392 15.06 13.19 0.32
C ALA A 392 13.85 14.14 0.37
N SER A 393 13.81 15.12 -0.54
CA SER A 393 12.68 16.05 -0.67
C SER A 393 11.39 15.35 -1.09
N ALA A 394 11.48 14.30 -1.94
CA ALA A 394 10.35 13.46 -2.30
C ALA A 394 9.84 12.63 -1.11
N GLN A 395 10.72 12.05 -0.30
CA GLN A 395 10.32 11.35 0.92
C GLN A 395 9.58 12.27 1.89
N ASP A 396 10.06 13.51 2.07
CA ASP A 396 9.39 14.51 2.92
C ASP A 396 8.07 14.99 2.32
N ALA A 397 7.94 15.02 0.99
CA ALA A 397 6.67 15.31 0.33
C ALA A 397 5.66 14.18 0.59
N LEU A 398 6.06 12.91 0.47
CA LEU A 398 5.20 11.76 0.75
C LEU A 398 4.73 11.72 2.21
N ARG A 399 5.59 12.08 3.18
CA ARG A 399 5.22 12.12 4.60
C ARG A 399 4.20 13.20 4.93
N ARG A 400 4.23 14.33 4.23
CA ARG A 400 3.35 15.48 4.48
C ARG A 400 2.00 15.37 3.77
N TYR A 401 1.94 14.57 2.72
CA TYR A 401 0.71 14.39 1.96
C TYR A 401 -0.35 13.62 2.77
N PRO A 402 -1.64 14.03 2.76
CA PRO A 402 -2.68 13.42 3.59
C PRO A 402 -3.19 12.06 3.10
N TRP A 403 -2.86 11.65 1.87
CA TRP A 403 -3.23 10.36 1.27
C TRP A 403 -4.75 10.05 1.28
N PRO A 404 -5.60 10.89 0.66
CA PRO A 404 -7.05 10.65 0.60
C PRO A 404 -7.43 9.33 -0.08
N GLY A 405 -6.63 8.83 -1.03
CA GLY A 405 -6.81 7.52 -1.65
C GLY A 405 -5.95 6.40 -1.03
N ASN A 406 -5.34 6.68 0.12
CA ASN A 406 -4.56 5.75 0.94
C ASN A 406 -3.46 5.01 0.13
N ILE A 407 -3.30 3.71 0.34
CA ILE A 407 -2.21 2.90 -0.22
C ILE A 407 -2.35 2.79 -1.74
N ARG A 408 -3.60 2.68 -2.25
CA ARG A 408 -3.87 2.62 -3.69
C ARG A 408 -3.40 3.88 -4.42
N GLU A 409 -3.61 5.05 -3.81
CA GLU A 409 -3.10 6.30 -4.37
C GLU A 409 -1.57 6.34 -4.36
N LEU A 410 -0.94 5.94 -3.26
CA LEU A 410 0.53 5.86 -3.17
C LEU A 410 1.13 4.97 -4.28
N GLU A 411 0.53 3.79 -4.51
CA GLU A 411 0.94 2.88 -5.58
C GLU A 411 0.87 3.57 -6.96
N HIS A 412 -0.25 4.24 -7.25
CA HIS A 412 -0.43 4.97 -8.50
C HIS A 412 0.54 6.14 -8.63
N VAL A 413 0.76 6.92 -7.57
CA VAL A 413 1.70 8.05 -7.56
C VAL A 413 3.11 7.57 -7.89
N VAL A 414 3.62 6.54 -7.21
CA VAL A 414 4.96 5.99 -7.46
C VAL A 414 5.06 5.43 -8.89
N SER A 415 4.05 4.69 -9.35
CA SER A 415 4.04 4.10 -10.69
C SER A 415 4.00 5.15 -11.80
N ARG A 416 3.16 6.19 -11.64
CA ARG A 416 3.10 7.34 -12.57
C ARG A 416 4.41 8.11 -12.59
N ALA A 417 5.01 8.36 -11.42
CA ALA A 417 6.28 9.07 -11.32
C ALA A 417 7.42 8.32 -12.03
N ALA A 418 7.48 6.99 -11.89
CA ALA A 418 8.45 6.14 -12.60
C ALA A 418 8.29 6.21 -14.12
N LEU A 419 7.05 6.14 -14.62
CA LEU A 419 6.75 6.29 -16.05
C LEU A 419 7.07 7.70 -16.58
N LYS A 420 6.78 8.75 -15.80
CA LYS A 420 7.12 10.13 -16.16
C LYS A 420 8.62 10.33 -16.27
N ALA A 421 9.41 9.74 -15.36
CA ALA A 421 10.87 9.79 -15.43
C ALA A 421 11.38 9.18 -16.75
N LEU A 422 10.88 8.01 -17.14
CA LEU A 422 11.20 7.39 -18.42
C LEU A 422 10.76 8.23 -19.63
N SER A 423 9.56 8.80 -19.57
CA SER A 423 9.04 9.67 -20.64
C SER A 423 9.88 10.94 -20.84
N ARG A 424 10.62 11.39 -19.83
CA ARG A 424 11.54 12.53 -19.91
C ARG A 424 12.92 12.16 -20.48
N GLY A 425 13.10 10.91 -20.93
CA GLY A 425 14.32 10.45 -21.60
C GLY A 425 15.38 9.87 -20.68
N VAL A 426 15.05 9.54 -19.43
CA VAL A 426 15.99 8.86 -18.52
C VAL A 426 16.30 7.47 -19.05
N SER A 427 17.59 7.12 -19.12
CA SER A 427 18.03 5.79 -19.57
C SER A 427 17.67 4.74 -18.53
N ARG A 428 17.27 3.56 -18.99
CA ARG A 428 17.00 2.41 -18.11
C ARG A 428 18.26 1.90 -17.39
N ALA A 429 19.44 2.23 -17.91
CA ALA A 429 20.73 1.89 -17.33
C ALA A 429 21.17 2.85 -16.21
N ASP A 430 20.48 3.99 -16.04
CA ASP A 430 20.80 4.99 -15.04
C ASP A 430 20.08 4.71 -13.71
N ILE A 431 20.54 5.36 -12.65
CA ILE A 431 19.84 5.38 -11.37
C ILE A 431 18.76 6.46 -11.42
N VAL A 432 17.50 6.03 -11.45
CA VAL A 432 16.36 6.93 -11.57
C VAL A 432 15.98 7.47 -10.18
N THR A 433 16.06 8.78 -10.00
CA THR A 433 15.68 9.46 -8.76
C THR A 433 14.37 10.22 -8.97
N LEU A 434 13.34 9.85 -8.21
CA LEU A 434 12.04 10.51 -8.25
C LEU A 434 12.08 11.75 -7.36
N GLU A 435 11.95 12.91 -7.99
CA GLU A 435 11.83 14.21 -7.34
C GLU A 435 10.37 14.56 -7.03
N PRO A 436 10.08 15.48 -6.09
CA PRO A 436 8.72 15.90 -5.76
C PRO A 436 7.87 16.29 -6.99
N ALA A 437 8.47 16.96 -7.96
CA ALA A 437 7.81 17.40 -9.19
C ALA A 437 7.37 16.26 -10.12
N LEU A 438 7.83 15.02 -9.87
CA LEU A 438 7.37 13.82 -10.59
C LEU A 438 6.22 13.11 -9.89
N LEU A 439 5.97 13.41 -8.61
CA LEU A 439 4.93 12.77 -7.80
C LEU A 439 3.54 13.38 -8.02
N ASP A 440 3.47 14.62 -8.50
CA ASP A 440 2.23 15.38 -8.77
C ASP A 440 1.23 15.46 -7.59
N LEU A 441 1.73 15.48 -6.36
CA LEU A 441 0.89 15.45 -5.16
C LEU A 441 -0.08 16.65 -5.08
N ASP A 442 0.29 17.80 -5.64
CA ASP A 442 -0.55 19.01 -5.64
C ASP A 442 -1.71 18.97 -6.64
N ALA A 443 -1.62 18.15 -7.70
CA ALA A 443 -2.65 18.06 -8.73
C ALA A 443 -3.89 17.29 -8.25
N ASP A 444 -3.71 16.30 -7.38
CA ASP A 444 -4.79 15.45 -6.86
C ASP A 444 -5.48 16.09 -5.63
N ALA A 445 -4.78 16.91 -4.83
CA ALA A 445 -5.38 17.60 -3.66
C ALA A 445 -6.50 18.60 -4.06
N ALA A 446 -6.40 19.21 -5.24
CA ALA A 446 -7.43 20.12 -5.77
C ALA A 446 -8.68 19.38 -6.29
N SER A 447 -8.59 18.08 -6.56
CA SER A 447 -9.69 17.28 -7.14
C SER A 447 -10.59 16.63 -6.09
N VAL A 448 -10.16 16.50 -4.83
CA VAL A 448 -10.89 15.75 -3.77
C VAL A 448 -11.45 16.65 -2.67
N ALA A 449 -11.17 17.96 -2.70
CA ALA A 449 -11.77 18.92 -1.78
C ALA A 449 -13.22 19.25 -2.18
N HIS A 450 -14.15 18.33 -1.93
CA HIS A 450 -15.55 18.70 -1.73
C HIS A 450 -15.65 19.49 -0.42
N ALA A 451 -15.82 20.80 -0.57
CA ALA A 451 -16.06 21.72 0.54
C ALA A 451 -17.41 21.40 1.22
N PRO A 452 -17.44 21.24 2.56
CA PRO A 452 -18.68 21.37 3.31
C PRO A 452 -19.02 22.84 3.45
N LEU A 453 -20.17 23.23 2.91
CA LEU A 453 -20.93 24.41 3.32
C LEU A 453 -21.50 24.12 4.72
N ASP A 454 -21.10 24.85 5.77
CA ASP A 454 -21.97 25.83 6.45
C ASP A 454 -21.30 26.57 7.63
N ALA A 455 -21.89 27.74 7.90
CA ALA A 455 -21.68 28.88 8.79
C ALA A 455 -20.97 28.79 10.18
N GLY A 456 -20.23 29.86 10.49
CA GLY A 456 -19.91 30.35 11.85
C GLY A 456 -18.78 31.40 11.90
N ALA A 457 -19.11 32.69 11.95
CA ALA A 457 -18.22 33.88 11.92
C ALA A 457 -17.34 34.08 13.20
N PRO A 458 -16.51 35.16 13.40
CA PRO A 458 -16.18 36.33 12.55
C PRO A 458 -14.70 36.82 12.52
N ALA A 459 -14.42 37.78 11.61
CA ALA A 459 -13.35 38.82 11.57
C ALA A 459 -11.87 38.35 11.44
N VAL A 460 -11.03 38.88 10.54
CA VAL A 460 -10.63 40.29 10.37
C VAL A 460 -10.21 40.56 8.92
N ALA A 461 -10.53 41.78 8.46
CA ALA A 461 -10.40 42.29 7.12
C ALA A 461 -8.95 42.50 6.61
N THR A 462 -8.74 42.30 5.30
CA THR A 462 -8.12 43.28 4.38
C THR A 462 -8.47 42.90 2.93
N THR A 463 -9.25 43.74 2.24
CA THR A 463 -9.57 43.64 0.81
C THR A 463 -8.81 44.71 0.01
N PRO A 464 -8.47 44.42 -1.26
CA PRO A 464 -8.59 45.34 -2.37
C PRO A 464 -9.76 44.92 -3.30
N PRO A 465 -10.24 45.82 -4.20
CA PRO A 465 -11.62 45.77 -4.67
C PRO A 465 -11.84 44.81 -5.85
N THR A 466 -12.80 43.90 -5.70
CA THR A 466 -13.44 43.16 -6.79
C THR A 466 -14.56 44.02 -7.40
N PRO A 467 -14.74 44.05 -8.73
CA PRO A 467 -15.82 44.83 -9.33
C PRO A 467 -17.18 44.23 -8.94
N THR A 468 -18.08 45.13 -8.55
CA THR A 468 -19.46 44.93 -8.17
C THR A 468 -20.22 43.98 -9.11
N THR A 469 -20.75 42.89 -8.56
CA THR A 469 -21.79 42.07 -9.19
C THR A 469 -23.02 42.94 -9.41
N ALA A 470 -23.37 43.19 -10.66
CA ALA A 470 -24.60 43.87 -11.03
C ALA A 470 -25.79 42.96 -10.72
N GLU A 471 -26.62 43.32 -9.74
CA GLU A 471 -27.95 42.75 -9.55
C GLU A 471 -28.85 43.24 -10.70
N GLY A 472 -29.03 42.40 -11.70
CA GLY A 472 -29.86 42.63 -12.87
C GLY A 472 -30.17 41.32 -13.59
N PRO A 473 -31.08 41.32 -14.58
CA PRO A 473 -31.37 40.11 -15.34
C PRO A 473 -30.09 39.55 -15.97
N LEU A 474 -29.94 38.23 -15.96
CA LEU A 474 -28.72 37.49 -16.36
C LEU A 474 -28.10 38.00 -17.68
N ARG A 475 -28.94 38.46 -18.61
CA ARG A 475 -28.52 39.04 -19.88
C ARG A 475 -27.62 40.27 -19.73
N ASP A 476 -27.91 41.15 -18.79
CA ASP A 476 -27.15 42.39 -18.58
C ASP A 476 -25.79 42.11 -17.92
N ALA A 477 -25.74 41.12 -17.02
CA ALA A 477 -24.50 40.66 -16.41
C ALA A 477 -23.58 39.99 -17.45
N VAL A 478 -24.14 39.18 -18.35
CA VAL A 478 -23.41 38.55 -19.45
C VAL A 478 -22.92 39.62 -20.44
N ASP A 479 -23.75 40.57 -20.83
CA ASP A 479 -23.36 41.66 -21.75
C ASP A 479 -22.28 42.57 -21.13
N ALA A 480 -22.33 42.83 -19.82
CA ALA A 480 -21.30 43.58 -19.10
C ALA A 480 -19.96 42.84 -19.05
N CYS A 481 -19.98 41.53 -18.76
CA CYS A 481 -18.80 40.68 -18.77
C CYS A 481 -18.18 40.59 -20.17
N GLN A 482 -19.01 40.39 -21.21
CA GLN A 482 -18.57 40.40 -22.60
C GLN A 482 -17.94 41.74 -22.99
N ARG A 483 -18.54 42.86 -22.57
CA ARG A 483 -17.98 44.19 -22.82
C ARG A 483 -16.61 44.38 -22.17
N LEU A 484 -16.45 43.92 -20.94
CA LEU A 484 -15.18 44.00 -20.22
C LEU A 484 -14.09 43.16 -20.90
N ALA A 485 -14.41 41.92 -21.27
CA ALA A 485 -13.49 41.01 -21.95
C ALA A 485 -13.01 41.56 -23.29
N ILE A 486 -13.92 42.11 -24.11
CA ILE A 486 -13.58 42.72 -25.40
C ILE A 486 -12.69 43.96 -25.22
N LYS A 487 -13.01 44.84 -24.24
CA LYS A 487 -12.20 46.02 -23.94
C LYS A 487 -10.80 45.66 -23.46
N GLN A 488 -10.67 44.66 -22.60
CA GLN A 488 -9.37 44.18 -22.11
C GLN A 488 -8.54 43.54 -23.22
N ALA A 489 -9.14 42.73 -24.09
CA ALA A 489 -8.45 42.14 -25.23
C ALA A 489 -7.97 43.21 -26.22
N LEU A 490 -8.80 44.23 -26.51
CA LEU A 490 -8.39 45.35 -27.36
C LEU A 490 -7.27 46.19 -26.74
N ALA A 491 -7.32 46.43 -25.43
CA ALA A 491 -6.27 47.17 -24.74
C ALA A 491 -4.92 46.43 -24.78
N ARG A 492 -4.93 45.10 -24.56
CA ARG A 492 -3.72 44.26 -24.63
C ARG A 492 -3.11 44.19 -26.03
N HIS A 493 -3.94 44.24 -27.07
CA HIS A 493 -3.51 44.16 -28.47
C HIS A 493 -3.54 45.52 -29.21
N GLN A 494 -3.44 46.63 -28.46
CA GLN A 494 -3.30 48.01 -28.99
C GLN A 494 -4.35 48.37 -30.07
N GLY A 495 -5.60 47.92 -29.88
CA GLY A 495 -6.71 48.21 -30.80
C GLY A 495 -6.76 47.32 -32.06
N ASN A 496 -5.92 46.29 -32.17
CA ASN A 496 -5.94 45.35 -33.29
C ASN A 496 -7.04 44.29 -33.13
N TRP A 497 -8.16 44.50 -33.82
CA TRP A 497 -9.33 43.63 -33.77
C TRP A 497 -9.08 42.19 -34.22
N ALA A 498 -8.19 41.95 -35.19
CA ALA A 498 -7.90 40.61 -35.67
C ALA A 498 -7.07 39.78 -34.68
N GLN A 499 -6.23 40.44 -33.87
CA GLN A 499 -5.49 39.78 -32.78
C GLN A 499 -6.36 39.61 -31.54
N ALA A 500 -7.19 40.60 -31.20
CA ALA A 500 -8.15 40.49 -30.11
C ALA A 500 -9.17 39.37 -30.35
N ALA A 501 -9.62 39.18 -31.59
CA ALA A 501 -10.51 38.08 -31.98
C ALA A 501 -9.85 36.71 -31.80
N ARG A 502 -8.57 36.56 -32.22
CA ARG A 502 -7.79 35.35 -32.01
C ARG A 502 -7.56 35.05 -30.52
N ALA A 503 -7.28 36.06 -29.71
CA ALA A 503 -7.09 35.89 -28.27
C ALA A 503 -8.38 35.52 -27.52
N LEU A 504 -9.54 35.89 -28.07
CA LEU A 504 -10.86 35.54 -27.54
C LEU A 504 -11.48 34.32 -28.24
N GLU A 505 -10.73 33.62 -29.10
CA GLU A 505 -11.16 32.43 -29.86
C GLU A 505 -12.46 32.62 -30.66
N VAL A 506 -12.68 33.83 -31.18
CA VAL A 506 -13.84 34.16 -32.01
C VAL A 506 -13.40 34.65 -33.38
N ASP A 507 -14.22 34.40 -34.40
CA ASP A 507 -14.00 34.97 -35.72
C ASP A 507 -14.06 36.51 -35.68
N ALA A 508 -13.17 37.18 -36.42
CA ALA A 508 -13.06 38.64 -36.42
C ALA A 508 -14.37 39.33 -36.88
N SER A 509 -15.11 38.73 -37.81
CA SER A 509 -16.41 39.25 -38.26
C SER A 509 -17.48 39.13 -37.16
N ASN A 510 -17.42 38.07 -36.36
CA ASN A 510 -18.33 37.85 -35.23
C ASN A 510 -18.00 38.79 -34.07
N LEU A 511 -16.72 39.01 -33.77
CA LEU A 511 -16.30 39.97 -32.75
C LEU A 511 -16.76 41.40 -33.10
N HIS A 512 -16.69 41.80 -34.38
CA HIS A 512 -17.19 43.10 -34.83
C HIS A 512 -18.70 43.26 -34.66
N LYS A 513 -19.49 42.22 -34.97
CA LYS A 513 -20.95 42.21 -34.77
C LYS A 513 -21.31 42.28 -33.29
N LEU A 514 -20.60 41.52 -32.46
CA LEU A 514 -20.78 41.50 -31.01
C LEU A 514 -20.44 42.86 -30.37
N ALA A 515 -19.34 43.49 -30.81
CA ALA A 515 -18.94 44.81 -30.33
C ALA A 515 -19.96 45.91 -30.68
N ARG A 516 -20.57 45.89 -31.87
CA ARG A 516 -21.68 46.80 -32.21
C ARG A 516 -22.91 46.56 -31.35
N ARG A 517 -23.30 45.30 -31.16
CA ARG A 517 -24.46 44.94 -30.31
C ARG A 517 -24.28 45.43 -28.86
N LEU A 518 -23.05 45.37 -28.34
CA LEU A 518 -22.71 45.76 -26.97
C LEU A 518 -22.36 47.24 -26.81
N GLY A 519 -22.42 48.04 -27.88
CA GLY A 519 -22.16 49.49 -27.87
C GLY A 519 -20.69 49.89 -27.68
N ILE A 520 -19.74 49.04 -28.11
CA ILE A 520 -18.29 49.30 -28.03
C ILE A 520 -17.78 49.98 -29.31
N LYS A 521 -18.54 49.90 -30.41
CA LYS A 521 -18.16 50.36 -31.74
C LYS A 521 -19.34 50.97 -32.48
#